data_AF-A0AA36JNT8-F1
#
_entry.id   AF-A0AA36JNT8-F1
#
_cell.length_a   1.000
_cell.length_b   1.000
_cell.length_c   1.000
_cell.angle_alpha   90.00
_cell.angle_beta   90.00
_cell.angle_gamma   90.00
#
_symmetry.space_group_name_H-M   'P 1'
#
loop_
_entity.id
_entity.type
_entity.pdbx_description
1 polymer ?
#
loop_
_entity_poly.entity_id
_entity_poly.type
_entity_poly.pdbx_seq_one_letter_code
_entity_poly.pdbx_strand_id
1 'polypeptide(L)'
;MASCGSGIVRIILLAWQVIIFDWDDTLLCSSAINAQQWKPEQLEQLEQMVESILLTAMQLGETMIVTNGNASWVQDSARRFLPNLHRILNRVTVMSARAQYEQTFPGDPFAWKRQAFREILARRRQEGYHPDGVNLIVLGDSPAEIQAAKSATKVLSGRSVVKTVKFKEAPSVNELLGQLRRVAQELAVIVQEDRSLGRNLVQRSFPGSLDQLSSWASGWRISETESWDSYSRMAATLLVGA
;
A
#
# COMPACT_ATOMS: atom_id res chain seq x y z
N MET A 1 7.05 12.31 -38.22
CA MET A 1 6.46 11.12 -37.59
C MET A 1 6.98 11.01 -36.15
N ALA A 2 6.11 11.29 -35.18
CA ALA A 2 6.13 10.80 -33.79
C ALA A 2 5.05 11.58 -33.03
N SER A 3 3.79 11.15 -33.15
CA SER A 3 2.70 11.55 -32.26
C SER A 3 2.17 10.27 -31.61
N CYS A 4 2.93 9.75 -30.66
CA CYS A 4 2.52 8.66 -29.80
C CYS A 4 2.94 9.06 -28.38
N GLY A 5 1.98 9.53 -27.57
CA GLY A 5 2.26 9.98 -26.20
C GLY A 5 1.14 10.79 -25.54
N SER A 6 0.37 11.56 -26.33
CA SER A 6 -0.68 12.43 -25.75
C SER A 6 -2.00 11.69 -25.46
N GLY A 7 -2.31 10.62 -26.20
CA GLY A 7 -3.57 9.88 -26.03
C GLY A 7 -3.63 9.03 -24.76
N ILE A 8 -2.52 8.39 -24.38
CA ILE A 8 -2.48 7.43 -23.26
C ILE A 8 -2.52 8.15 -21.90
N VAL A 9 -1.77 9.24 -21.75
CA VAL A 9 -1.82 10.11 -20.56
C VAL A 9 -3.23 10.65 -20.32
N ARG A 10 -3.95 10.99 -21.41
CA ARG A 10 -5.32 11.50 -21.34
C ARG A 10 -6.36 10.41 -20.99
N ILE A 11 -6.05 9.14 -21.21
CA ILE A 11 -6.94 8.00 -20.91
C ILE A 11 -6.84 7.57 -19.43
N ILE A 12 -5.65 7.63 -18.82
CA ILE A 12 -5.51 7.37 -17.37
C ILE A 12 -6.30 8.40 -16.56
N LEU A 13 -6.35 9.66 -17.01
CA LEU A 13 -7.12 10.73 -16.38
C LEU A 13 -8.65 10.48 -16.36
N LEU A 14 -9.17 9.48 -17.08
CA LEU A 14 -10.60 9.13 -17.11
C LEU A 14 -10.94 7.90 -16.25
N ALA A 15 -9.97 7.03 -15.98
CA ALA A 15 -10.15 5.89 -15.09
C ALA A 15 -10.38 6.38 -13.65
N TRP A 16 -10.98 5.57 -12.79
CA TRP A 16 -11.01 5.86 -11.35
C TRP A 16 -9.63 5.65 -10.74
N GLN A 17 -9.08 6.63 -10.02
CA GLN A 17 -7.82 6.47 -9.29
C GLN A 17 -8.12 6.11 -7.84
N VAL A 18 -7.71 4.91 -7.44
CA VAL A 18 -7.83 4.45 -6.06
C VAL A 18 -6.47 3.99 -5.53
N ILE A 19 -6.10 4.50 -4.37
CA ILE A 19 -4.84 4.24 -3.70
C ILE A 19 -5.14 3.65 -2.33
N ILE A 20 -4.73 2.41 -2.13
CA ILE A 20 -4.94 1.67 -0.89
C ILE A 20 -3.61 1.46 -0.20
N PHE A 21 -3.51 1.91 1.05
CA PHE A 21 -2.40 1.60 1.94
C PHE A 21 -2.81 0.53 2.95
N ASP A 22 -1.88 -0.36 3.29
CA ASP A 22 -1.92 -1.04 4.57
C ASP A 22 -1.51 -0.09 5.72
N TRP A 23 -1.80 -0.50 6.94
CA TRP A 23 -1.42 0.25 8.14
C TRP A 23 -0.14 -0.31 8.78
N ASP A 24 -0.20 -1.55 9.25
CA ASP A 24 0.89 -2.23 9.94
C ASP A 24 2.10 -2.42 9.01
N ASP A 25 3.28 -2.16 9.56
CA ASP A 25 4.60 -2.16 8.89
C ASP A 25 4.68 -1.44 7.52
N THR A 26 3.68 -0.57 7.24
CA THR A 26 3.54 0.18 5.98
C THR A 26 3.37 1.67 6.23
N LEU A 27 2.45 2.07 7.11
CA LEU A 27 2.31 3.46 7.59
C LEU A 27 2.74 3.58 9.05
N LEU A 28 2.45 2.57 9.87
CA LEU A 28 2.92 2.43 11.24
C LEU A 28 4.02 1.36 11.31
N CYS A 29 5.11 1.60 12.04
CA CYS A 29 6.15 0.59 12.30
C CYS A 29 5.74 -0.35 13.46
N SER A 30 4.64 -1.08 13.29
CA SER A 30 4.05 -1.87 14.38
C SER A 30 4.97 -2.97 14.91
N SER A 31 5.77 -3.62 14.06
CA SER A 31 6.78 -4.59 14.51
C SER A 31 7.85 -3.94 15.39
N ALA A 32 8.41 -2.80 14.97
CA ALA A 32 9.40 -2.06 15.76
C ALA A 32 8.81 -1.55 17.08
N ILE A 33 7.55 -1.10 17.07
CA ILE A 33 6.81 -0.68 18.26
C ILE A 33 6.67 -1.83 19.25
N ASN A 34 6.22 -3.00 18.78
CA ASN A 34 6.03 -4.19 19.60
C ASN A 34 7.34 -4.71 20.18
N ALA A 35 8.43 -4.60 19.43
CA ALA A 35 9.78 -4.93 19.89
C ALA A 35 10.42 -3.87 20.81
N GLN A 36 9.73 -2.75 21.08
CA GLN A 36 10.27 -1.59 21.81
C GLN A 36 11.56 -1.01 21.17
N GLN A 37 11.69 -1.13 19.84
CA GLN A 37 12.83 -0.68 19.05
C GLN A 37 12.52 0.64 18.32
N TRP A 38 12.14 1.65 19.09
CA TRP A 38 11.80 2.97 18.58
C TRP A 38 12.19 4.05 19.56
N LYS A 39 12.39 5.26 19.04
CA LYS A 39 12.60 6.48 19.83
C LYS A 39 11.53 7.52 19.50
N PRO A 40 11.13 8.38 20.45
CA PRO A 40 10.12 9.41 20.20
C PRO A 40 10.41 10.26 18.95
N GLU A 41 11.66 10.67 18.75
CA GLU A 41 12.06 11.53 17.63
C GLU A 41 11.91 10.82 16.27
N GLN A 42 12.00 9.48 16.26
CA GLN A 42 11.77 8.71 15.04
C GLN A 42 10.28 8.62 14.71
N LEU A 43 9.41 8.50 15.73
CA LEU A 43 7.96 8.48 15.54
C LEU A 43 7.44 9.85 15.11
N GLU A 44 8.00 10.95 15.62
CA GLU A 44 7.68 12.31 15.14
C GLU A 44 8.02 12.49 13.66
N GLN A 45 9.18 11.98 13.21
CA GLN A 45 9.52 12.00 11.79
C GLN A 45 8.60 11.10 10.96
N LEU A 46 8.25 9.93 11.50
CA LEU A 46 7.35 8.99 10.82
C LEU A 46 5.97 9.61 10.65
N GLU A 47 5.45 10.26 11.69
CA GLU A 47 4.17 10.97 11.66
C GLU A 47 4.12 12.02 10.55
N GLN A 48 5.12 12.90 10.48
CA GLN A 48 5.20 13.91 9.41
C GLN A 48 5.26 13.27 8.02
N MET A 49 5.98 12.15 7.90
CA MET A 49 6.10 11.45 6.62
C MET A 49 4.79 10.77 6.21
N VAL A 50 4.08 10.15 7.15
CA VAL A 50 2.77 9.52 6.92
C VAL A 50 1.73 10.57 6.55
N GLU A 51 1.70 11.71 7.24
CA GLU A 51 0.81 12.81 6.87
C GLU A 51 1.07 13.28 5.43
N SER A 52 2.34 13.54 5.11
CA SER A 52 2.74 14.02 3.79
C SER A 52 2.41 13.04 2.66
N ILE A 53 2.63 11.73 2.85
CA ILE A 53 2.33 10.74 1.81
C ILE A 53 0.81 10.56 1.64
N LEU A 54 0.02 10.60 2.72
CA LEU A 54 -1.44 10.52 2.63
C LEU A 54 -2.02 11.76 1.94
N LEU A 55 -1.52 12.96 2.26
CA LEU A 55 -1.91 14.19 1.57
C LEU A 55 -1.59 14.13 0.06
N THR A 56 -0.42 13.60 -0.28
CA THR A 56 -0.01 13.42 -1.69
C THR A 56 -0.92 12.41 -2.40
N ALA A 57 -1.21 11.28 -1.77
CA ALA A 57 -2.10 10.27 -2.31
C ALA A 57 -3.51 10.83 -2.57
N MET A 58 -4.04 11.63 -1.63
CA MET A 58 -5.35 12.28 -1.77
C MET A 58 -5.43 13.29 -2.93
N GLN A 59 -4.29 13.89 -3.31
CA GLN A 59 -4.22 14.75 -4.50
C GLN A 59 -4.21 13.94 -5.81
N LEU A 60 -3.78 12.68 -5.74
CA LEU A 60 -3.63 11.79 -6.90
C LEU A 60 -4.86 10.90 -7.15
N GLY A 61 -5.69 10.68 -6.13
CA GLY A 61 -6.89 9.87 -6.25
C GLY A 61 -7.58 9.61 -4.90
N GLU A 62 -8.63 8.80 -4.97
CA GLU A 62 -9.31 8.32 -3.77
C GLU A 62 -8.34 7.50 -2.93
N THR A 63 -8.16 7.88 -1.67
CA THR A 63 -7.19 7.27 -0.77
C THR A 63 -7.90 6.53 0.36
N MET A 64 -7.45 5.30 0.63
CA MET A 64 -8.03 4.43 1.65
C MET A 64 -6.93 3.70 2.42
N ILE A 65 -7.23 3.34 3.67
CA ILE A 65 -6.41 2.44 4.49
C ILE A 65 -7.20 1.14 4.69
N VAL A 66 -6.61 0.00 4.34
CA VAL A 66 -7.20 -1.33 4.54
C VAL A 66 -6.25 -2.19 5.38
N THR A 67 -6.64 -2.46 6.63
CA THR A 67 -5.83 -3.21 7.60
C THR A 67 -6.48 -4.53 8.00
N ASN A 68 -5.66 -5.50 8.41
CA ASN A 68 -6.10 -6.71 9.11
C ASN A 68 -6.11 -6.56 10.64
N GLY A 69 -5.83 -5.37 11.17
CA GLY A 69 -6.07 -5.03 12.56
C GLY A 69 -7.56 -5.01 12.91
N ASN A 70 -7.89 -4.91 14.18
CA ASN A 70 -9.29 -4.78 14.63
C ASN A 70 -9.91 -3.42 14.18
N ALA A 71 -11.22 -3.24 14.41
CA ALA A 71 -11.97 -2.10 13.89
C ALA A 71 -11.44 -0.72 14.33
N SER A 72 -10.89 -0.60 15.53
CA SER A 72 -10.36 0.66 16.07
C SER A 72 -8.83 0.77 15.96
N TRP A 73 -8.17 -0.24 15.40
CA TRP A 73 -6.71 -0.38 15.46
C TRP A 73 -5.97 0.84 14.90
N VAL A 74 -6.39 1.34 13.75
CA VAL A 74 -5.75 2.50 13.10
C VAL A 74 -5.88 3.74 13.99
N GLN A 75 -7.07 4.01 14.52
CA GLN A 75 -7.34 5.20 15.34
C GLN A 75 -6.64 5.12 16.70
N ASP A 76 -6.68 3.96 17.36
CA ASP A 76 -6.08 3.77 18.67
C ASP A 76 -4.56 3.79 18.61
N SER A 77 -3.97 3.13 17.61
CA SER A 77 -2.52 3.14 17.40
C SER A 77 -2.01 4.50 16.95
N ALA A 78 -2.70 5.20 16.05
CA ALA A 78 -2.35 6.57 15.68
C ALA A 78 -2.42 7.51 16.89
N ARG A 79 -3.50 7.48 17.70
CA ARG A 79 -3.58 8.30 18.92
C ARG A 79 -2.40 8.07 19.86
N ARG A 80 -1.90 6.84 19.95
CA ARG A 80 -0.81 6.48 20.86
C ARG A 80 0.58 6.82 20.32
N PHE A 81 0.81 6.60 19.02
CA PHE A 81 2.16 6.63 18.45
C PHE A 81 2.37 7.74 17.42
N LEU A 82 1.30 8.23 16.77
CA LEU A 82 1.30 9.26 15.72
C LEU A 82 0.10 10.23 15.94
N PRO A 83 0.02 10.92 17.11
CA PRO A 83 -1.17 11.63 17.58
C PRO A 83 -1.66 12.78 16.68
N ASN A 84 -0.79 13.41 15.90
CA ASN A 84 -1.16 14.50 15.00
C ASN A 84 -1.83 14.01 13.71
N LEU A 85 -1.80 12.70 13.41
CA LEU A 85 -2.49 12.13 12.24
C LEU A 85 -4.02 12.15 12.32
N HIS A 86 -4.62 12.43 13.49
CA HIS A 86 -6.07 12.38 13.66
C HIS A 86 -6.83 13.23 12.60
N ARG A 87 -6.28 14.39 12.20
CA ARG A 87 -6.91 15.27 11.20
C ARG A 87 -6.94 14.63 9.82
N ILE A 88 -5.83 14.02 9.40
CA ILE A 88 -5.74 13.41 8.08
C ILE A 88 -6.50 12.08 8.03
N LEU A 89 -6.46 11.29 9.10
CA LEU A 89 -7.19 10.02 9.19
C LEU A 89 -8.71 10.22 9.13
N ASN A 90 -9.25 11.35 9.61
CA ASN A 90 -10.67 11.69 9.44
C ASN A 90 -11.07 12.01 8.00
N ARG A 91 -10.09 12.22 7.09
CA ARG A 91 -10.32 12.53 5.68
C ARG A 91 -10.07 11.33 4.76
N VAL A 92 -9.56 10.23 5.31
CA VAL A 92 -9.22 8.99 4.59
C VAL A 92 -10.21 7.91 4.99
N THR A 93 -10.70 7.12 4.05
CA THR A 93 -11.53 5.96 4.40
C THR A 93 -10.67 4.88 5.03
N VAL A 94 -11.02 4.46 6.25
CA VAL A 94 -10.35 3.36 6.95
C VAL A 94 -11.27 2.16 7.01
N MET A 95 -10.77 0.99 6.61
CA MET A 95 -11.48 -0.27 6.63
C MET A 95 -10.64 -1.33 7.36
N SER A 96 -11.23 -1.96 8.38
CA SER A 96 -10.68 -3.18 8.97
C SER A 96 -11.26 -4.39 8.25
N ALA A 97 -10.46 -5.00 7.38
CA ALA A 97 -10.84 -6.21 6.66
C ALA A 97 -11.11 -7.37 7.63
N ARG A 98 -10.30 -7.48 8.70
CA ARG A 98 -10.52 -8.46 9.76
C ARG A 98 -11.86 -8.29 10.44
N ALA A 99 -12.18 -7.08 10.91
CA ALA A 99 -13.43 -6.85 11.64
C ALA A 99 -14.67 -7.15 10.77
N GLN A 100 -14.58 -6.93 9.46
CA GLN A 100 -15.66 -7.23 8.53
C GLN A 100 -15.80 -8.71 8.19
N TYR A 101 -14.69 -9.44 8.03
CA TYR A 101 -14.70 -10.74 7.36
C TYR A 101 -14.13 -11.91 8.17
N GLU A 102 -13.63 -11.69 9.40
CA GLU A 102 -13.13 -12.76 10.27
C GLU A 102 -14.21 -13.81 10.59
N GLN A 103 -15.46 -13.40 10.76
CA GLN A 103 -16.56 -14.34 10.99
C GLN A 103 -16.81 -15.25 9.78
N THR A 104 -16.71 -14.72 8.55
CA THR A 104 -16.96 -15.48 7.32
C THR A 104 -15.75 -16.31 6.89
N PHE A 105 -14.53 -15.83 7.19
CA PHE A 105 -13.28 -16.51 6.86
C PHE A 105 -12.38 -16.63 8.10
N PRO A 106 -12.72 -17.46 9.09
CA PRO A 106 -11.97 -17.53 10.34
C PRO A 106 -10.49 -17.82 10.13
N GLY A 107 -9.60 -17.00 10.71
CA GLY A 107 -8.16 -17.19 10.66
C GLY A 107 -7.49 -16.99 9.28
N ASP A 108 -8.19 -16.51 8.25
CA ASP A 108 -7.62 -16.28 6.92
C ASP A 108 -7.46 -14.77 6.60
N PRO A 109 -6.33 -14.15 7.00
CA PRO A 109 -6.06 -12.74 6.71
C PRO A 109 -5.93 -12.42 5.21
N PHE A 110 -5.64 -13.42 4.37
CA PHE A 110 -5.64 -13.24 2.92
C PHE A 110 -7.07 -13.13 2.39
N ALA A 111 -7.99 -13.97 2.88
CA ALA A 111 -9.40 -13.89 2.51
C ALA A 111 -10.02 -12.56 2.93
N TRP A 112 -9.70 -12.05 4.12
CA TRP A 112 -10.21 -10.77 4.59
C TRP A 112 -9.89 -9.64 3.62
N LYS A 113 -8.60 -9.47 3.26
CA LYS A 113 -8.22 -8.41 2.30
C LYS A 113 -8.76 -8.65 0.90
N ARG A 114 -8.79 -9.91 0.42
CA ARG A 114 -9.40 -10.25 -0.87
C ARG A 114 -10.88 -9.82 -0.90
N GLN A 115 -11.62 -10.07 0.17
CA GLN A 115 -13.03 -9.73 0.24
C GLN A 115 -13.26 -8.22 0.39
N ALA A 116 -12.46 -7.54 1.23
CA ALA A 116 -12.47 -6.09 1.37
C ALA A 116 -12.27 -5.38 0.02
N PHE A 117 -11.26 -5.81 -0.75
CA PHE A 117 -10.97 -5.20 -2.06
C PHE A 117 -12.10 -5.46 -3.06
N ARG A 118 -12.71 -6.65 -3.04
CA ARG A 118 -13.89 -6.94 -3.86
C ARG A 118 -15.06 -6.03 -3.52
N GLU A 119 -15.33 -5.81 -2.24
CA GLU A 119 -16.42 -4.92 -1.80
C GLU A 119 -16.17 -3.48 -2.24
N ILE A 120 -14.96 -2.95 -2.01
CA ILE A 120 -14.56 -1.59 -2.42
C ILE A 120 -14.80 -1.39 -3.93
N LEU A 121 -14.33 -2.33 -4.76
CA LEU A 121 -14.45 -2.24 -6.21
C LEU A 121 -15.90 -2.46 -6.70
N ALA A 122 -16.65 -3.35 -6.05
CA ALA A 122 -18.03 -3.64 -6.41
C ALA A 122 -18.96 -2.46 -6.09
N ARG A 123 -18.82 -1.85 -4.91
CA ARG A 123 -19.60 -0.69 -4.49
C ARG A 123 -19.45 0.47 -5.47
N ARG A 124 -18.22 0.77 -5.87
CA ARG A 124 -17.91 1.88 -6.78
C ARG A 124 -18.46 1.63 -8.19
N ARG A 125 -18.43 0.38 -8.66
CA ARG A 125 -19.11 0.00 -9.91
C ARG A 125 -20.63 0.22 -9.83
N GLN A 126 -21.26 -0.11 -8.71
CA GLN A 126 -22.71 0.07 -8.52
C GLN A 126 -23.11 1.55 -8.45
N GLU A 127 -22.24 2.41 -7.92
CA GLU A 127 -22.43 3.87 -7.89
C GLU A 127 -22.30 4.53 -9.29
N GLY A 128 -22.09 3.75 -10.35
CA GLY A 128 -21.98 4.25 -11.73
C GLY A 128 -20.65 4.95 -12.02
N TYR A 129 -19.68 4.84 -11.12
CA TYR A 129 -18.37 5.46 -11.24
C TYR A 129 -17.52 4.71 -12.28
N HIS A 130 -17.09 5.44 -13.32
CA HIS A 130 -16.04 5.12 -14.29
C HIS A 130 -16.28 3.92 -15.24
N PRO A 131 -16.96 4.12 -16.39
CA PRO A 131 -17.06 3.10 -17.45
C PRO A 131 -15.70 2.74 -18.08
N ASP A 132 -14.69 3.62 -17.94
CA ASP A 132 -13.38 3.48 -18.58
C ASP A 132 -12.41 2.55 -17.81
N GLY A 133 -12.76 2.15 -16.58
CA GLY A 133 -11.98 1.22 -15.74
C GLY A 133 -11.39 1.87 -14.49
N VAL A 134 -10.52 1.12 -13.81
CA VAL A 134 -9.92 1.47 -12.51
C VAL A 134 -8.39 1.42 -12.58
N ASN A 135 -7.73 2.44 -12.08
CA ASN A 135 -6.30 2.46 -11.79
C ASN A 135 -6.12 2.22 -10.28
N LEU A 136 -5.89 0.98 -9.90
CA LEU A 136 -5.77 0.53 -8.51
C LEU A 136 -4.29 0.47 -8.13
N ILE A 137 -3.90 1.27 -7.13
CA ILE A 137 -2.57 1.25 -6.54
C ILE A 137 -2.69 0.69 -5.13
N VAL A 138 -1.90 -0.34 -4.82
CA VAL A 138 -1.91 -1.01 -3.50
C VAL A 138 -0.50 -1.01 -2.92
N LEU A 139 -0.37 -0.47 -1.71
CA LEU A 139 0.89 -0.38 -0.98
C LEU A 139 0.75 -1.15 0.33
N GLY A 140 1.66 -2.08 0.59
CA GLY A 140 1.60 -2.92 1.78
C GLY A 140 2.86 -3.72 1.97
N ASP A 141 3.14 -4.11 3.20
CA ASP A 141 4.30 -4.90 3.56
C ASP A 141 4.03 -6.40 3.51
N SER A 142 2.81 -6.90 3.40
CA SER A 142 2.55 -8.33 3.45
C SER A 142 2.21 -8.92 2.06
N PRO A 143 2.28 -10.25 1.90
CA PRO A 143 1.77 -10.89 0.68
C PRO A 143 0.24 -10.77 0.54
N ALA A 144 -0.51 -10.48 1.60
CA ALA A 144 -1.97 -10.45 1.59
C ALA A 144 -2.51 -9.29 0.74
N GLU A 145 -1.95 -8.09 0.84
CA GLU A 145 -2.37 -6.94 0.03
C GLU A 145 -2.04 -7.18 -1.44
N ILE A 146 -0.85 -7.71 -1.72
CA ILE A 146 -0.39 -7.98 -3.08
C ILE A 146 -1.29 -9.04 -3.75
N GLN A 147 -1.67 -10.09 -3.02
CA GLN A 147 -2.60 -11.10 -3.53
C GLN A 147 -4.04 -10.60 -3.67
N ALA A 148 -4.50 -9.73 -2.76
CA ALA A 148 -5.81 -9.09 -2.87
C ALA A 148 -5.87 -8.21 -4.12
N ALA A 149 -4.83 -7.40 -4.38
CA ALA A 149 -4.71 -6.60 -5.58
C ALA A 149 -4.70 -7.46 -6.85
N LYS A 150 -3.91 -8.55 -6.87
CA LYS A 150 -3.93 -9.51 -7.99
C LYS A 150 -5.30 -10.14 -8.20
N SER A 151 -6.01 -10.46 -7.13
CA SER A 151 -7.34 -11.04 -7.23
C SER A 151 -8.36 -10.05 -7.82
N ALA A 152 -8.12 -8.74 -7.63
CA ALA A 152 -8.94 -7.68 -8.23
C ALA A 152 -8.85 -7.67 -9.75
N THR A 153 -7.72 -8.02 -10.37
CA THR A 153 -7.60 -8.03 -11.85
C THR A 153 -8.60 -8.97 -12.52
N LYS A 154 -9.03 -10.02 -11.81
CA LYS A 154 -10.00 -11.02 -12.32
C LYS A 154 -11.43 -10.49 -12.37
N VAL A 155 -11.76 -9.47 -11.58
CA VAL A 155 -13.10 -8.89 -11.49
C VAL A 155 -13.18 -7.52 -12.13
N LEU A 156 -12.05 -6.84 -12.29
CA LEU A 156 -11.96 -5.58 -13.01
C LEU A 156 -12.21 -5.78 -14.51
N SER A 157 -12.77 -4.78 -15.15
CA SER A 157 -13.15 -4.79 -16.57
C SER A 157 -12.68 -3.49 -17.22
N GLY A 158 -12.83 -3.37 -18.54
CA GLY A 158 -12.38 -2.17 -19.27
C GLY A 158 -10.85 -2.04 -19.25
N ARG A 159 -10.33 -0.81 -19.25
CA ARG A 159 -8.89 -0.51 -19.28
C ARG A 159 -8.28 -0.43 -17.87
N SER A 160 -8.75 -1.30 -16.98
CA SER A 160 -8.29 -1.30 -15.59
C SER A 160 -6.85 -1.77 -15.46
N VAL A 161 -6.07 -1.09 -14.61
CA VAL A 161 -4.69 -1.44 -14.28
C VAL A 161 -4.53 -1.61 -12.77
N VAL A 162 -3.68 -2.55 -12.38
CA VAL A 162 -3.38 -2.84 -10.98
C VAL A 162 -1.89 -2.73 -10.76
N LYS A 163 -1.49 -1.90 -9.80
CA LYS A 163 -0.10 -1.63 -9.46
C LYS A 163 0.10 -1.90 -7.99
N THR A 164 1.19 -2.57 -7.64
CA THR A 164 1.49 -2.87 -6.25
C THR A 164 2.89 -2.42 -5.90
N VAL A 165 3.06 -1.87 -4.70
CA VAL A 165 4.37 -1.60 -4.09
C VAL A 165 4.47 -2.41 -2.81
N LYS A 166 5.28 -3.47 -2.84
CA LYS A 166 5.55 -4.32 -1.69
C LYS A 166 6.64 -3.68 -0.83
N PHE A 167 6.30 -3.37 0.41
CA PHE A 167 7.22 -2.91 1.44
C PHE A 167 7.97 -4.11 2.04
N LYS A 168 9.10 -3.82 2.68
CA LYS A 168 9.85 -4.75 3.52
C LYS A 168 9.02 -5.06 4.77
N GLU A 169 8.87 -6.35 5.06
CA GLU A 169 8.21 -6.86 6.27
C GLU A 169 9.04 -6.54 7.51
N ALA A 170 8.35 -6.25 8.63
CA ALA A 170 8.97 -5.92 9.93
C ALA A 170 10.14 -4.91 9.83
N PRO A 171 9.93 -3.72 9.22
CA PRO A 171 10.98 -2.72 9.11
C PRO A 171 11.27 -2.11 10.48
N SER A 172 12.53 -1.74 10.71
CA SER A 172 12.86 -0.76 11.75
C SER A 172 12.21 0.59 11.41
N VAL A 173 12.09 1.49 12.40
CA VAL A 173 11.51 2.83 12.17
C VAL A 173 12.25 3.60 11.08
N ASN A 174 13.59 3.49 11.05
CA ASN A 174 14.41 4.12 10.02
C ASN A 174 14.15 3.52 8.65
N GLU A 175 14.10 2.19 8.53
CA GLU A 175 13.79 1.55 7.24
C GLU A 175 12.41 1.98 6.73
N LEU A 176 11.40 2.04 7.60
CA LEU A 176 10.07 2.50 7.21
C LEU A 176 10.09 3.97 6.72
N LEU A 177 10.83 4.84 7.41
CA LEU A 177 11.04 6.23 6.97
C LEU A 177 11.66 6.29 5.56
N GLY A 178 12.71 5.52 5.30
CA GLY A 178 13.36 5.50 3.99
C GLY A 178 12.45 4.96 2.88
N GLN A 179 11.69 3.90 3.19
CA GLN A 179 10.67 3.35 2.31
C GLN A 179 9.60 4.38 1.94
N LEU A 180 9.00 5.04 2.93
CA LEU A 180 7.98 6.07 2.72
C LEU A 180 8.53 7.27 1.96
N ARG A 181 9.75 7.73 2.26
CA ARG A 181 10.41 8.82 1.52
C ARG A 181 10.63 8.45 0.05
N ARG A 182 11.03 7.21 -0.23
CA ARG A 182 11.17 6.72 -1.62
C ARG A 182 9.81 6.65 -2.31
N VAL A 183 8.77 6.10 -1.67
CA VAL A 183 7.44 6.04 -2.27
C VAL A 183 6.87 7.43 -2.52
N ALA A 184 7.04 8.37 -1.61
CA ALA A 184 6.59 9.75 -1.78
C ALA A 184 7.17 10.42 -3.04
N GLN A 185 8.44 10.12 -3.38
CA GLN A 185 9.08 10.62 -4.60
C GLN A 185 8.52 10.00 -5.90
N GLU A 186 8.02 8.76 -5.82
CA GLU A 186 7.66 7.94 -6.99
C GLU A 186 6.13 7.80 -7.15
N LEU A 187 5.33 8.16 -6.14
CA LEU A 187 3.89 7.86 -6.11
C LEU A 187 3.15 8.43 -7.31
N ALA A 188 3.43 9.67 -7.71
CA ALA A 188 2.82 10.28 -8.89
C ALA A 188 3.18 9.51 -10.18
N VAL A 189 4.42 9.08 -10.32
CA VAL A 189 4.89 8.29 -11.48
C VAL A 189 4.22 6.91 -11.49
N ILE A 190 4.13 6.26 -10.34
CA ILE A 190 3.41 4.98 -10.19
C ILE A 190 1.95 5.15 -10.60
N VAL A 191 1.27 6.19 -10.13
CA VAL A 191 -0.13 6.47 -10.49
C VAL A 191 -0.28 6.71 -12.00
N GLN A 192 0.66 7.40 -12.65
CA GLN A 192 0.60 7.71 -14.09
C GLN A 192 0.98 6.56 -15.03
N GLU A 193 1.49 5.44 -14.53
CA GLU A 193 1.82 4.29 -15.39
C GLU A 193 0.55 3.71 -16.08
N ASP A 194 0.65 3.29 -17.34
CA ASP A 194 -0.47 2.80 -18.14
C ASP A 194 -0.64 1.26 -18.12
N ARG A 195 0.24 0.57 -17.39
CA ARG A 195 0.27 -0.89 -17.28
C ARG A 195 0.23 -1.37 -15.82
N SER A 196 -0.28 -2.58 -15.65
CA SER A 196 -0.26 -3.28 -14.37
C SER A 196 1.16 -3.72 -14.02
N LEU A 197 1.67 -3.35 -12.84
CA LEU A 197 3.04 -3.64 -12.43
C LEU A 197 3.14 -4.03 -10.96
N GLY A 198 3.96 -5.04 -10.69
CA GLY A 198 4.40 -5.39 -9.35
C GLY A 198 5.76 -4.78 -9.10
N ARG A 199 5.92 -4.07 -7.98
CA ARG A 199 7.17 -3.46 -7.57
C ARG A 199 7.49 -3.81 -6.12
N ASN A 200 8.77 -3.90 -5.81
CA ASN A 200 9.30 -4.13 -4.47
C ASN A 200 10.17 -2.94 -4.05
N LEU A 201 10.03 -2.51 -2.80
CA LEU A 201 11.01 -1.67 -2.15
C LEU A 201 12.18 -2.53 -1.71
N VAL A 202 13.34 -2.26 -2.31
CA VAL A 202 14.57 -2.99 -2.03
C VAL A 202 15.58 -2.00 -1.46
N GLN A 203 16.10 -2.31 -0.28
CA GLN A 203 17.19 -1.55 0.31
C GLN A 203 18.44 -1.74 -0.56
N ARG A 204 19.11 -0.63 -0.87
CA ARG A 204 20.37 -0.67 -1.60
C ARG A 204 21.47 -1.14 -0.65
N SER A 205 22.25 -2.13 -1.08
CA SER A 205 23.51 -2.49 -0.43
C SER A 205 24.56 -1.47 -0.83
N PHE A 206 25.18 -0.82 0.16
CA PHE A 206 26.35 0.03 -0.06
C PHE A 206 27.58 -0.62 0.57
N PRO A 207 28.78 -0.49 -0.03
CA PRO A 207 30.01 -0.88 0.63
C PRO A 207 30.25 -0.02 1.90
N GLY A 208 30.50 -0.65 3.06
CA GLY A 208 30.79 0.04 4.33
C GLY A 208 29.60 0.24 5.27
N SER A 209 29.82 0.81 6.46
CA SER A 209 28.81 1.01 7.53
C SER A 209 27.82 2.16 7.26
N LEU A 210 27.27 2.22 6.05
CA LEU A 210 26.28 3.22 5.62
C LEU A 210 24.83 2.82 6.00
N ASP A 211 24.65 2.06 7.09
CA ASP A 211 23.33 1.71 7.63
C ASP A 211 22.47 2.95 7.92
N GLN A 212 23.11 4.11 8.11
CA GLN A 212 22.46 5.42 8.28
C GLN A 212 21.60 5.83 7.08
N LEU A 213 21.87 5.32 5.87
CA LEU A 213 21.07 5.63 4.67
C LEU A 213 19.73 4.89 4.64
N SER A 214 19.50 3.91 5.53
CA SER A 214 18.23 3.18 5.62
C SER A 214 17.02 4.08 5.85
N SER A 215 17.21 5.26 6.48
CA SER A 215 16.16 6.26 6.66
C SER A 215 15.98 7.21 5.48
N TRP A 216 16.88 7.22 4.50
CA TRP A 216 16.84 8.15 3.38
C TRP A 216 16.25 7.50 2.14
N ALA A 217 15.56 8.28 1.30
CA ALA A 217 15.05 7.77 0.02
C ALA A 217 16.16 7.15 -0.84
N SER A 218 17.37 7.74 -0.83
CA SER A 218 18.54 7.24 -1.58
C SER A 218 18.99 5.84 -1.14
N GLY A 219 18.65 5.43 0.09
CA GLY A 219 18.89 4.08 0.59
C GLY A 219 17.97 3.01 -0.01
N TRP A 220 16.94 3.42 -0.74
CA TRP A 220 15.92 2.53 -1.28
C TRP A 220 15.78 2.70 -2.79
N ARG A 221 15.46 1.59 -3.47
CA ARG A 221 15.03 1.60 -4.87
C ARG A 221 13.73 0.83 -5.02
N ILE A 222 12.95 1.22 -6.02
CA ILE A 222 11.80 0.46 -6.46
C ILE A 222 12.27 -0.47 -7.58
N SER A 223 12.14 -1.77 -7.37
CA SER A 223 12.49 -2.80 -8.37
C SER A 223 11.22 -3.40 -8.93
N GLU A 224 11.12 -3.54 -10.25
CA GLU A 224 10.04 -4.33 -10.86
C GLU A 224 10.21 -5.80 -10.47
N THR A 225 9.07 -6.48 -10.26
CA THR A 225 9.05 -7.92 -10.02
C THR A 225 8.98 -8.64 -11.36
N GLU A 226 9.96 -9.50 -11.67
CA GLU A 226 10.09 -10.16 -12.99
C GLU A 226 8.86 -11.03 -13.37
N SER A 227 8.12 -11.55 -12.39
CA SER A 227 6.78 -12.07 -12.63
C SER A 227 5.95 -12.13 -11.35
N TRP A 228 4.63 -12.05 -11.52
CA TRP A 228 3.67 -12.16 -10.42
C TRP A 228 3.59 -13.56 -9.81
N ASP A 229 4.24 -14.57 -10.39
CA ASP A 229 4.16 -15.98 -9.98
C ASP A 229 5.06 -16.35 -8.78
N SER A 230 6.00 -15.50 -8.40
CA SER A 230 6.90 -15.74 -7.26
C SER A 230 6.15 -15.80 -5.92
N TYR A 231 5.17 -14.91 -5.69
CA TYR A 231 4.40 -14.85 -4.44
C TYR A 231 3.37 -15.97 -4.30
N SER A 232 2.85 -16.50 -5.41
CA SER A 232 1.90 -17.61 -5.41
C SER A 232 2.51 -18.89 -4.82
N ARG A 233 3.83 -19.07 -5.03
CA ARG A 233 4.58 -20.22 -4.47
C ARG A 233 4.83 -20.08 -2.98
N MET A 234 5.12 -18.88 -2.47
CA MET A 234 5.37 -18.66 -1.03
C MET A 234 4.12 -18.86 -0.17
N ALA A 235 2.94 -18.44 -0.64
CA ALA A 235 1.69 -18.63 0.10
C ALA A 235 1.19 -20.09 0.08
N ALA A 236 1.47 -20.84 -0.99
CA ALA A 236 1.20 -22.28 -1.02
C ALA A 236 2.05 -23.03 0.04
N THR A 237 3.27 -22.57 0.33
CA THR A 237 4.09 -23.15 1.40
C THR A 237 3.58 -22.81 2.79
N LEU A 238 3.05 -21.59 3.00
CA LEU A 238 2.50 -21.16 4.30
C LEU A 238 1.14 -21.81 4.62
N LEU A 239 0.32 -22.16 3.62
CA LEU A 239 -0.96 -22.85 3.82
C LEU A 239 -0.83 -24.37 4.04
N VAL A 240 0.30 -24.98 3.70
CA VAL A 240 0.56 -26.42 3.91
C VAL A 240 1.27 -26.69 5.24
N GLY A 241 1.70 -25.64 5.94
CA GLY A 241 2.43 -25.71 7.21
C GLY A 241 1.65 -25.27 8.46
N ALA A 242 0.32 -25.16 8.41
CA ALA A 242 -0.55 -24.83 9.54
C ALA A 242 -1.49 -25.98 9.89
#